data_AF-A0A4Q3FG83-F1
#
_entry.id   AF-A0A4Q3FG83-F1
#
_cell.length_a   1.000
_cell.length_b   1.000
_cell.length_c   1.000
_cell.angle_alpha   90.00
_cell.angle_beta   90.00
_cell.angle_gamma   90.00
#
_symmetry.space_group_name_H-M   'P 1'
#
loop_
_entity.id
_entity.type
_entity.pdbx_description
1 polymer ?
#
loop_
_entity_poly.entity_id
_entity_poly.type
_entity_poly.pdbx_seq_one_letter_code
_entity_poly.pdbx_strand_id
1 'polypeptide(L)'
;MTISQTKSYKNIFLTIFLAAAILLCGLLILHFAPLPKRDILATGFLADIVVTFPVAYYFLIIRPNQLKMRRMLLVISACLLVAYLILPPHQKYYVLQIRQISALLELGFLIYAISKIKSIISVYKQQETEYQDFGYDLSKSLVAVLGDSLPVKMLASELIILRFGLGFWKKFRPMSSNIKQFSVYKEAGYAGFFGVILSVFLIELVIVHLLIMRYNLLAANIVTLASAYGLIFLIGNFSALVKSPILFLPDKILLRVGFRWRSLVNINNISSAEKIGYSYEADESCFKGSLMKNSANVLINFKHPVTVDRIYRKPIMVDKMIVSIDQVDAFLLEIRNQNC
;
A
#
# COMPACT_ATOMS: atom_id res chain seq x y z
N MET A 1 1.64 13.14 20.17
CA MET A 1 2.66 12.37 20.92
C MET A 1 3.22 11.28 20.02
N THR A 2 4.42 11.48 19.48
CA THR A 2 5.15 10.51 18.67
C THR A 2 5.76 9.47 19.59
N ILE A 3 5.10 8.32 19.73
CA ILE A 3 5.66 7.15 20.40
C ILE A 3 6.87 6.71 19.60
N SER A 4 8.04 6.56 20.25
CA SER A 4 9.25 6.10 19.57
C SER A 4 9.00 4.72 18.98
N GLN A 5 9.28 4.54 17.70
CA GLN A 5 9.05 3.27 17.00
C GLN A 5 9.73 2.10 17.72
N THR A 6 10.88 2.34 18.33
CA THR A 6 11.64 1.38 19.16
C THR A 6 10.85 0.79 20.34
N LYS A 7 9.98 1.59 20.98
CA LYS A 7 9.16 1.12 22.11
C LYS A 7 8.03 0.20 21.65
N SER A 8 7.48 0.44 20.45
CA SER A 8 6.44 -0.40 19.85
C SER A 8 6.97 -1.78 19.45
N TYR A 9 8.15 -1.86 18.82
CA TYR A 9 8.77 -3.14 18.44
C TYR A 9 9.12 -4.00 19.65
N LYS A 10 9.65 -3.39 20.73
CA LYS A 10 9.96 -4.09 21.98
C LYS A 10 8.70 -4.68 22.62
N ASN A 11 7.59 -3.94 22.64
CA ASN A 11 6.33 -4.41 23.20
C ASN A 11 5.71 -5.53 22.36
N ILE A 12 5.81 -5.46 21.02
CA ILE A 12 5.35 -6.54 20.13
C ILE A 12 6.15 -7.82 20.39
N PHE A 13 7.49 -7.73 20.43
CA PHE A 13 8.34 -8.88 20.72
C PHE A 13 8.03 -9.48 22.10
N LEU A 14 7.84 -8.63 23.12
CA LEU A 14 7.48 -9.06 24.47
C LEU A 14 6.12 -9.79 24.50
N THR A 15 5.12 -9.31 23.76
CA THR A 15 3.82 -10.00 23.68
C THR A 15 3.90 -11.34 22.96
N ILE A 16 4.69 -11.46 21.89
CA ILE A 16 4.89 -12.72 21.17
C ILE A 16 5.64 -13.72 22.06
N PHE A 17 6.68 -13.27 22.76
CA PHE A 17 7.41 -14.09 23.72
C PHE A 17 6.51 -14.56 24.86
N LEU A 18 5.68 -13.67 25.44
CA LEU A 18 4.72 -14.02 26.47
C LEU A 18 3.67 -15.03 25.95
N ALA A 19 3.16 -14.86 24.73
CA ALA A 19 2.25 -15.80 24.09
C ALA A 19 2.86 -17.19 23.99
N ALA A 20 4.09 -17.26 23.46
CA ALA A 20 4.83 -18.49 23.24
C ALA A 20 5.19 -19.17 24.57
N ALA A 21 5.59 -18.41 25.59
CA ALA A 21 5.89 -18.93 26.92
C ALA A 21 4.65 -19.52 27.60
N ILE A 22 3.51 -18.82 27.58
CA ILE A 22 2.24 -19.32 28.13
C ILE A 22 1.84 -20.62 27.41
N LEU A 23 1.88 -20.65 26.07
CA LEU A 23 1.55 -21.83 25.28
C LEU A 23 2.49 -23.01 25.55
N LEU A 24 3.81 -22.78 25.55
CA LEU A 24 4.81 -23.83 25.74
C LEU A 24 4.75 -24.40 27.16
N CYS A 25 4.71 -23.55 28.19
CA CYS A 25 4.60 -23.99 29.58
C CYS A 25 3.30 -24.76 29.81
N GLY A 26 2.17 -24.24 29.31
CA GLY A 26 0.88 -24.93 29.47
C GLY A 26 0.85 -26.29 28.78
N LEU A 27 1.36 -26.41 27.56
CA LEU A 27 1.43 -27.68 26.84
C LEU A 27 2.35 -28.69 27.54
N LEU A 28 3.50 -28.26 28.06
CA LEU A 28 4.41 -29.12 28.83
C LEU A 28 3.73 -29.60 30.12
N ILE A 29 3.07 -28.71 30.86
CA ILE A 29 2.34 -29.07 32.09
C ILE A 29 1.22 -30.08 31.78
N LEU A 30 0.46 -29.88 30.70
CA LEU A 30 -0.61 -30.79 30.27
C LEU A 30 -0.11 -32.14 29.75
N HIS A 31 1.14 -32.22 29.27
CA HIS A 31 1.76 -33.46 28.79
C HIS A 31 2.32 -34.31 29.94
N PHE A 32 2.93 -33.68 30.95
CA PHE A 32 3.52 -34.38 32.10
C PHE A 32 2.55 -34.57 33.28
N ALA A 33 1.33 -34.02 33.21
CA ALA A 33 0.34 -34.13 34.29
C ALA A 33 -0.31 -35.52 34.39
N PRO A 34 -0.47 -36.07 35.61
CA PRO A 34 -1.27 -37.27 35.84
C PRO A 34 -2.74 -37.05 35.42
N LEU A 35 -3.34 -38.07 34.78
CA LEU A 35 -4.73 -38.07 34.30
C LEU A 35 -5.76 -37.44 35.26
N PRO A 36 -5.79 -37.74 36.57
CA PRO A 36 -6.82 -37.18 37.47
C PRO A 36 -6.66 -35.69 37.80
N LYS A 37 -5.47 -35.09 37.60
CA LYS A 37 -5.23 -33.64 37.83
C LYS A 37 -5.23 -32.82 36.54
N ARG A 38 -5.34 -33.49 35.39
CA ARG A 38 -5.24 -32.86 34.06
C ARG A 38 -6.37 -31.87 33.80
N ASP A 39 -7.57 -32.11 34.33
CA ASP A 39 -8.74 -31.23 34.13
C ASP A 39 -8.63 -29.90 34.88
N ILE A 40 -8.07 -29.93 36.09
CA ILE A 40 -7.81 -28.72 36.91
C ILE A 40 -6.72 -27.87 36.24
N LEU A 41 -5.66 -28.52 35.76
CA LEU A 41 -4.57 -27.86 35.04
C LEU A 41 -5.01 -27.30 33.67
N ALA A 42 -5.90 -28.01 32.96
CA ALA A 42 -6.51 -27.54 31.73
C ALA A 42 -7.36 -26.27 31.95
N THR A 43 -8.04 -26.18 33.10
CA THR A 43 -8.84 -25.00 33.46
C THR A 43 -7.96 -23.79 33.79
N GLY A 44 -6.86 -23.99 34.52
CA GLY A 44 -5.86 -22.92 34.78
C GLY A 44 -5.23 -22.41 33.49
N PHE A 45 -4.86 -23.32 32.59
CA PHE A 45 -4.33 -22.96 31.27
C PHE A 45 -5.35 -22.21 30.39
N LEU A 46 -6.64 -22.57 30.50
CA LEU A 46 -7.74 -21.86 29.84
C LEU A 46 -7.82 -20.40 30.30
N ALA A 47 -7.74 -20.18 31.61
CA ALA A 47 -7.77 -18.83 32.19
C ALA A 47 -6.57 -18.00 31.69
N ASP A 48 -5.38 -18.61 31.58
CA ASP A 48 -4.20 -17.91 31.08
C ASP A 48 -4.31 -17.51 29.60
N ILE A 49 -4.86 -18.39 28.75
CA ILE A 49 -5.06 -18.08 27.33
C ILE A 49 -6.18 -17.06 27.11
N VAL A 50 -7.30 -17.20 27.81
CA VAL A 50 -8.53 -16.41 27.54
C VAL A 50 -8.55 -15.08 28.30
N VAL A 51 -7.88 -14.99 29.45
CA VAL A 51 -7.89 -13.80 30.31
C VAL A 51 -6.51 -13.17 30.39
N THR A 52 -5.50 -13.91 30.87
CA THR A 52 -4.16 -13.36 31.12
C THR A 52 -3.54 -12.79 29.85
N PHE A 53 -3.64 -13.51 28.73
CA PHE A 53 -3.07 -13.06 27.46
C PHE A 53 -3.78 -11.83 26.85
N PRO A 54 -5.12 -11.77 26.72
CA PRO A 54 -5.81 -10.56 26.27
C PRO A 54 -5.59 -9.33 27.16
N VAL A 55 -5.51 -9.53 28.48
CA VAL A 55 -5.18 -8.45 29.44
C VAL A 55 -3.76 -7.95 29.21
N ALA A 56 -2.79 -8.85 29.09
CA ALA A 56 -1.41 -8.48 28.76
C ALA A 56 -1.32 -7.76 27.41
N TYR A 57 -2.05 -8.23 26.39
CA TYR A 57 -2.15 -7.56 25.08
C TYR A 57 -2.71 -6.13 25.20
N TYR A 58 -3.73 -5.94 26.03
CA TYR A 58 -4.31 -4.61 26.28
C TYR A 58 -3.28 -3.64 26.89
N PHE A 59 -2.58 -4.06 27.95
CA PHE A 59 -1.61 -3.20 28.64
C PHE A 59 -0.30 -2.99 27.85
N LEU A 60 0.16 -3.99 27.11
CA LEU A 60 1.44 -3.93 26.39
C LEU A 60 1.31 -3.32 24.99
N ILE A 61 0.16 -3.45 24.32
CA ILE A 61 -0.04 -2.98 22.94
C ILE A 61 -1.11 -1.90 22.86
N ILE A 62 -2.32 -2.15 23.35
CA ILE A 62 -3.45 -1.24 23.07
C ILE A 62 -3.29 0.09 23.81
N ARG A 63 -3.05 0.06 25.11
CA ARG A 63 -2.89 1.24 25.96
C ARG A 63 -1.69 2.11 25.53
N PRO A 64 -0.47 1.58 25.33
CA PRO A 64 0.67 2.41 24.93
C PRO A 64 0.57 2.93 23.50
N ASN A 65 -0.05 2.19 22.57
CA ASN A 65 -0.18 2.62 21.17
C ASN A 65 -1.50 3.35 20.85
N GLN A 66 -2.32 3.67 21.87
CA GLN A 66 -3.63 4.34 21.72
C GLN A 66 -4.52 3.68 20.65
N LEU A 67 -4.45 2.35 20.53
CA LEU A 67 -5.20 1.62 19.52
C LEU A 67 -6.66 1.50 19.92
N LYS A 68 -7.55 1.44 18.93
CA LYS A 68 -8.99 1.24 19.20
C LYS A 68 -9.22 -0.11 19.87
N MET A 69 -9.98 -0.10 20.98
CA MET A 69 -10.29 -1.28 21.80
C MET A 69 -10.93 -2.44 21.01
N ARG A 70 -11.54 -2.14 19.85
CA ARG A 70 -12.08 -3.12 18.89
C ARG A 70 -11.06 -4.18 18.46
N ARG A 71 -9.75 -3.88 18.48
CA ARG A 71 -8.70 -4.86 18.15
C ARG A 71 -8.61 -6.02 19.18
N MET A 72 -9.12 -5.84 20.40
CA MET A 72 -9.21 -6.93 21.38
C MET A 72 -10.11 -8.07 20.92
N LEU A 73 -11.14 -7.78 20.12
CA LEU A 73 -12.10 -8.79 19.67
C LEU A 73 -11.41 -9.88 18.85
N LEU A 74 -10.51 -9.50 17.96
CA LEU A 74 -9.72 -10.44 17.16
C LEU A 74 -8.76 -11.28 18.02
N VAL A 75 -8.12 -10.66 19.02
CA VAL A 75 -7.19 -11.36 19.91
C VAL A 75 -7.94 -12.36 20.80
N ILE A 76 -9.07 -11.95 21.39
CA ILE A 76 -9.91 -12.81 22.21
C ILE A 76 -10.43 -13.99 21.38
N SER A 77 -10.86 -13.76 20.15
CA SER A 77 -11.31 -14.84 19.26
C SER A 77 -10.20 -15.82 18.91
N ALA A 78 -9.00 -15.33 18.59
CA ALA A 78 -7.84 -16.19 18.35
C ALA A 78 -7.50 -17.04 19.59
N CYS A 79 -7.52 -16.45 20.79
CA CYS A 79 -7.32 -17.15 22.06
C CYS A 79 -8.38 -18.24 22.29
N LEU A 80 -9.66 -17.96 22.01
CA LEU A 80 -10.75 -18.92 22.13
C LEU A 80 -10.64 -20.07 21.11
N LEU A 81 -10.16 -19.79 19.90
CA LEU A 81 -9.91 -20.81 18.88
C LEU A 81 -8.77 -21.74 19.29
N VAL A 82 -7.67 -21.18 19.79
CA VAL A 82 -6.53 -21.96 20.33
C VAL A 82 -6.97 -22.79 21.53
N ALA A 83 -7.73 -22.22 22.46
CA ALA A 83 -8.29 -22.96 23.60
C ALA A 83 -9.19 -24.13 23.16
N TYR A 84 -10.03 -23.93 22.14
CA TYR A 84 -10.91 -24.99 21.61
C TYR A 84 -10.13 -26.17 21.01
N LEU A 85 -9.00 -25.91 20.37
CA LEU A 85 -8.17 -26.95 19.73
C LEU A 85 -7.43 -27.82 20.76
N ILE A 86 -7.07 -27.26 21.92
CA ILE A 86 -6.22 -27.93 22.92
C ILE A 86 -7.06 -28.68 23.97
N LEU A 87 -8.30 -28.28 24.21
CA LEU A 87 -9.08 -28.77 25.36
C LEU A 87 -9.71 -30.18 25.21
N PRO A 88 -9.89 -30.92 26.33
CA PRO A 88 -10.65 -32.18 26.37
C PRO A 88 -12.15 -31.98 26.06
N PRO A 89 -12.87 -33.01 25.55
CA PRO A 89 -14.24 -32.89 25.06
C PRO A 89 -15.24 -32.31 26.06
N HIS A 90 -15.12 -32.64 27.36
CA HIS A 90 -16.06 -32.23 28.40
C HIS A 90 -16.06 -30.72 28.72
N GLN A 91 -14.93 -30.04 28.50
CA GLN A 91 -14.79 -28.60 28.78
C GLN A 91 -15.06 -27.73 27.54
N LYS A 92 -15.26 -28.33 26.36
CA LYS A 92 -15.52 -27.60 25.10
C LYS A 92 -16.85 -26.86 25.09
N TYR A 93 -17.82 -27.27 25.92
CA TYR A 93 -19.16 -26.65 25.96
C TYR A 93 -19.11 -25.17 26.34
N TYR A 94 -18.36 -24.81 27.40
CA TYR A 94 -18.22 -23.41 27.83
C TYR A 94 -17.45 -22.55 26.82
N VAL A 95 -16.39 -23.11 26.22
CA VAL A 95 -15.62 -22.43 25.16
C VAL A 95 -16.49 -22.19 23.92
N LEU A 96 -17.38 -23.12 23.59
CA LEU A 96 -18.28 -23.02 22.44
C LEU A 96 -19.29 -21.87 22.60
N GLN A 97 -19.86 -21.69 23.79
CA GLN A 97 -20.79 -20.59 24.08
C GLN A 97 -20.10 -19.22 23.96
N ILE A 98 -18.91 -19.07 24.55
CA ILE A 98 -18.13 -17.82 24.48
C ILE A 98 -17.69 -17.55 23.03
N ARG A 99 -17.32 -18.60 22.28
CA ARG A 99 -16.96 -18.49 20.87
C ARG A 99 -18.13 -18.07 19.99
N GLN A 100 -19.37 -18.49 20.29
CA GLN A 100 -20.55 -18.04 19.55
C GLN A 100 -20.77 -16.53 19.71
N ILE A 101 -20.61 -16.00 20.92
CA ILE A 101 -20.71 -14.56 21.19
C ILE A 101 -19.58 -13.79 20.50
N SER A 102 -18.34 -14.28 20.56
CA SER A 102 -17.21 -13.65 19.87
C SER A 102 -17.39 -13.68 18.35
N ALA A 103 -17.88 -14.79 17.80
CA ALA A 103 -18.16 -14.94 16.36
C ALA A 103 -19.23 -13.95 15.88
N LEU A 104 -20.27 -13.67 16.69
CA LEU A 104 -21.26 -12.64 16.36
C LEU A 104 -20.64 -11.23 16.32
N LEU A 105 -19.74 -10.92 17.26
CA LEU A 105 -19.00 -9.64 17.28
C LEU A 105 -18.05 -9.52 16.07
N GLU A 106 -17.39 -10.61 15.68
CA GLU A 106 -16.56 -10.67 14.48
C GLU A 106 -17.38 -10.51 13.21
N LEU A 107 -18.55 -11.14 13.14
CA LEU A 107 -19.47 -11.01 12.02
C LEU A 107 -19.96 -9.55 11.91
N GLY A 108 -20.29 -8.91 13.03
CA GLY A 108 -20.59 -7.47 13.07
C GLY A 108 -19.42 -6.60 12.61
N PHE A 109 -18.18 -6.94 12.97
CA PHE A 109 -16.97 -6.27 12.48
C PHE A 109 -16.77 -6.47 10.97
N LEU A 110 -17.02 -7.69 10.47
CA LEU A 110 -16.93 -8.01 9.06
C LEU A 110 -17.99 -7.24 8.25
N ILE A 111 -19.23 -7.17 8.75
CA ILE A 111 -20.29 -6.31 8.18
C ILE A 111 -19.85 -4.84 8.15
N TYR A 112 -19.26 -4.34 9.24
CA TYR A 112 -18.71 -2.98 9.29
C TYR A 112 -17.56 -2.75 8.29
N ALA A 113 -16.67 -3.72 8.13
CA ALA A 113 -15.59 -3.66 7.14
C ALA A 113 -16.16 -3.63 5.71
N ILE A 114 -17.14 -4.48 5.41
CA ILE A 114 -17.85 -4.49 4.12
C ILE A 114 -18.56 -3.16 3.89
N SER A 115 -19.23 -2.59 4.90
CA SER A 115 -19.91 -1.29 4.75
C SER A 115 -18.90 -0.17 4.45
N LYS A 116 -17.70 -0.21 5.03
CA LYS A 116 -16.61 0.70 4.68
C LYS A 116 -16.09 0.51 3.26
N ILE A 117 -15.96 -0.73 2.78
CA ILE A 117 -15.62 -1.00 1.37
C ILE A 117 -16.69 -0.43 0.44
N LYS A 118 -17.97 -0.66 0.74
CA LYS A 118 -19.09 -0.09 -0.03
C LYS A 118 -19.04 1.44 -0.04
N SER A 119 -18.72 2.06 1.09
CA SER A 119 -18.52 3.51 1.19
C SER A 119 -17.35 4.00 0.33
N ILE A 120 -16.20 3.30 0.32
CA ILE A 120 -15.06 3.63 -0.55
C ILE A 120 -15.47 3.55 -2.02
N ILE A 121 -16.18 2.49 -2.42
CA ILE A 121 -16.65 2.34 -3.80
C ILE A 121 -17.63 3.45 -4.18
N SER A 122 -18.55 3.82 -3.28
CA SER A 122 -19.50 4.91 -3.50
C SER A 122 -18.79 6.25 -3.68
N VAL A 123 -17.85 6.58 -2.79
CA VAL A 123 -17.07 7.82 -2.87
C VAL A 123 -16.20 7.84 -4.13
N TYR A 124 -15.59 6.70 -4.49
CA TYR A 124 -14.83 6.57 -5.73
C TYR A 124 -15.69 6.87 -6.96
N LYS A 125 -16.90 6.30 -7.03
CA LYS A 125 -17.83 6.55 -8.15
C LYS A 125 -18.31 8.01 -8.20
N GLN A 126 -18.49 8.66 -7.05
CA GLN A 126 -18.86 10.08 -6.99
C GLN A 126 -17.70 11.01 -7.36
N GLN A 127 -16.46 10.57 -7.14
CA GLN A 127 -15.24 11.33 -7.45
C GLN A 127 -14.66 11.00 -8.83
N GLU A 128 -15.28 10.07 -9.58
CA GLU A 128 -14.85 9.72 -10.94
C GLU A 128 -14.95 10.98 -11.82
N THR A 129 -13.80 11.55 -12.15
CA THR A 129 -13.72 12.73 -13.01
C THR A 129 -14.03 12.35 -14.47
N GLU A 130 -14.29 13.34 -15.31
CA GLU A 130 -14.47 13.17 -16.77
C GLU A 130 -13.29 12.43 -17.43
N TYR A 131 -12.10 12.53 -16.83
CA TYR A 131 -10.90 11.81 -17.22
C TYR A 131 -10.50 10.74 -16.19
N GLN A 132 -9.83 9.69 -16.63
CA GLN A 132 -9.46 8.57 -15.76
C GLN A 132 -8.14 8.84 -15.00
N ASP A 133 -8.21 8.89 -13.67
CA ASP A 133 -7.05 8.94 -12.78
C ASP A 133 -7.20 7.99 -11.59
N PHE A 134 -7.20 6.69 -11.90
CA PHE A 134 -7.45 5.65 -10.91
C PHE A 134 -6.57 5.76 -9.67
N GLY A 135 -5.27 6.03 -9.84
CA GLY A 135 -4.33 6.09 -8.72
C GLY A 135 -4.69 7.19 -7.73
N TYR A 136 -5.00 8.38 -8.24
CA TYR A 136 -5.38 9.51 -7.42
C TYR A 136 -6.76 9.30 -6.78
N ASP A 137 -7.76 8.87 -7.56
CA ASP A 137 -9.14 8.74 -7.11
C ASP A 137 -9.29 7.67 -6.03
N LEU A 138 -8.59 6.54 -6.17
CA LEU A 138 -8.55 5.50 -5.14
C LEU A 138 -7.92 6.02 -3.84
N SER A 139 -6.76 6.69 -3.95
CA SER A 139 -6.07 7.24 -2.77
C SER A 139 -6.94 8.26 -2.05
N LYS A 140 -7.58 9.17 -2.78
CA LYS A 140 -8.48 10.19 -2.24
C LYS A 140 -9.70 9.57 -1.57
N SER A 141 -10.29 8.54 -2.18
CA SER A 141 -11.44 7.81 -1.61
C SER A 141 -11.08 7.07 -0.33
N LEU A 142 -9.90 6.44 -0.27
CA LEU A 142 -9.40 5.78 0.94
C LEU A 142 -9.16 6.78 2.08
N VAL A 143 -8.52 7.91 1.78
CA VAL A 143 -8.30 8.98 2.76
C VAL A 143 -9.62 9.56 3.26
N ALA A 144 -10.61 9.75 2.39
CA ALA A 144 -11.92 10.27 2.77
C ALA A 144 -12.68 9.32 3.73
N VAL A 145 -12.57 8.00 3.55
CA VAL A 145 -13.35 7.02 4.33
C VAL A 145 -12.61 6.51 5.58
N LEU A 146 -11.29 6.36 5.51
CA LEU A 146 -10.43 5.80 6.56
C LEU A 146 -9.64 6.85 7.34
N GLY A 147 -9.54 8.08 6.81
CA GLY A 147 -8.81 9.21 7.40
C GLY A 147 -7.41 9.40 6.79
N ASP A 148 -6.89 10.62 6.88
CA ASP A 148 -5.55 10.97 6.42
C ASP A 148 -4.48 10.47 7.40
N SER A 149 -3.94 9.28 7.14
CA SER A 149 -2.86 8.69 7.93
C SER A 149 -1.85 7.95 7.04
N LEU A 150 -0.60 7.84 7.49
CA LEU A 150 0.45 7.14 6.76
C LEU A 150 0.06 5.69 6.38
N PRO A 151 -0.53 4.86 7.27
CA PRO A 151 -0.92 3.50 6.91
C PRO A 151 -1.99 3.45 5.81
N VAL A 152 -2.91 4.43 5.77
CA VAL A 152 -3.93 4.51 4.71
C VAL A 152 -3.29 4.87 3.37
N LYS A 153 -2.31 5.77 3.35
CA LYS A 153 -1.55 6.10 2.13
C LYS A 153 -0.71 4.92 1.62
N MET A 154 -0.08 4.17 2.52
CA MET A 154 0.64 2.95 2.16
C MET A 154 -0.30 1.88 1.60
N LEU A 155 -1.46 1.66 2.25
CA LEU A 155 -2.47 0.75 1.74
C LEU A 155 -2.98 1.18 0.35
N ALA A 156 -3.21 2.47 0.14
CA ALA A 156 -3.59 2.99 -1.16
C ALA A 156 -2.52 2.68 -2.22
N SER A 157 -1.23 2.92 -1.92
CA SER A 157 -0.15 2.60 -2.86
C SER A 157 -0.06 1.12 -3.17
N GLU A 158 -0.24 0.25 -2.18
CA GLU A 158 -0.24 -1.21 -2.39
C GLU A 158 -1.38 -1.63 -3.32
N LEU A 159 -2.60 -1.15 -3.07
CA LEU A 159 -3.75 -1.48 -3.92
C LEU A 159 -3.60 -0.95 -5.36
N ILE A 160 -2.99 0.22 -5.51
CA ILE A 160 -2.68 0.81 -6.82
C ILE A 160 -1.69 -0.08 -7.57
N ILE A 161 -0.57 -0.43 -6.93
CA ILE A 161 0.48 -1.27 -7.51
C ILE A 161 -0.07 -2.66 -7.85
N LEU A 162 -0.85 -3.27 -6.96
CA LEU A 162 -1.47 -4.57 -7.21
C LEU A 162 -2.44 -4.51 -8.39
N ARG A 163 -3.28 -3.47 -8.50
CA ARG A 163 -4.18 -3.33 -9.66
C ARG A 163 -3.41 -3.16 -10.96
N PHE A 164 -2.39 -2.30 -10.99
CA PHE A 164 -1.57 -2.09 -12.18
C PHE A 164 -0.72 -3.32 -12.52
N GLY A 165 -0.18 -4.00 -11.52
CA GLY A 165 0.70 -5.15 -11.65
C GLY A 165 -0.02 -6.43 -12.06
N LEU A 166 -1.20 -6.73 -11.48
CA LEU A 166 -2.02 -7.87 -11.88
C LEU A 166 -2.91 -7.57 -13.09
N GLY A 167 -3.22 -6.29 -13.32
CA GLY A 167 -4.06 -5.82 -14.41
C GLY A 167 -3.27 -5.25 -15.59
N PHE A 168 -1.97 -5.53 -15.72
CA PHE A 168 -1.11 -4.85 -16.69
C PHE A 168 -1.55 -5.06 -18.15
N TRP A 169 -2.07 -6.24 -18.47
CA TRP A 169 -2.65 -6.61 -19.77
C TRP A 169 -4.00 -5.96 -20.09
N LYS A 170 -4.73 -5.46 -19.08
CA LYS A 170 -6.05 -4.86 -19.32
C LYS A 170 -5.91 -3.52 -20.03
N LYS A 171 -6.56 -3.38 -21.19
CA LYS A 171 -6.70 -2.09 -21.89
C LYS A 171 -7.48 -1.12 -20.99
N PHE A 172 -7.01 0.13 -20.93
CA PHE A 172 -7.74 1.20 -20.25
C PHE A 172 -8.96 1.61 -21.09
N ARG A 173 -9.96 2.25 -20.47
CA ARG A 173 -11.13 2.68 -21.25
C ARG A 173 -10.67 3.70 -22.29
N PRO A 174 -11.22 3.65 -23.51
CA PRO A 174 -10.95 4.68 -24.51
C PRO A 174 -11.36 6.04 -23.93
N MET A 175 -10.45 6.99 -24.03
CA MET A 175 -10.68 8.37 -23.62
C MET A 175 -11.46 9.09 -24.72
N SER A 176 -12.20 10.14 -24.36
CA SER A 176 -12.88 11.00 -25.36
C SER A 176 -11.88 11.48 -26.41
N SER A 177 -12.30 11.52 -27.67
CA SER A 177 -11.48 11.95 -28.81
C SER A 177 -10.89 13.36 -28.67
N ASN A 178 -11.47 14.18 -27.79
CA ASN A 178 -11.06 15.56 -27.56
C ASN A 178 -9.89 15.68 -26.57
N ILE A 179 -9.44 14.59 -25.93
CA ILE A 179 -8.35 14.60 -24.95
C ILE A 179 -7.07 14.07 -25.60
N LYS A 180 -6.10 14.94 -25.84
CA LYS A 180 -4.77 14.54 -26.31
C LYS A 180 -3.93 13.96 -25.17
N GLN A 181 -3.12 12.96 -25.51
CA GLN A 181 -2.32 12.19 -24.55
C GLN A 181 -0.86 12.20 -24.93
N PHE A 182 0.00 12.45 -23.96
CA PHE A 182 1.45 12.41 -24.14
C PHE A 182 2.06 11.39 -23.18
N SER A 183 2.84 10.46 -23.72
CA SER A 183 3.59 9.48 -22.93
C SER A 183 4.88 10.09 -22.37
N VAL A 184 5.34 9.54 -21.26
CA VAL A 184 6.50 10.03 -20.50
C VAL A 184 7.63 9.01 -20.39
N TYR A 185 7.46 7.81 -20.95
CA TYR A 185 8.32 6.65 -20.66
C TYR A 185 9.09 6.11 -21.87
N LYS A 186 8.74 6.49 -23.12
CA LYS A 186 9.29 5.85 -24.32
C LYS A 186 10.67 6.42 -24.67
N GLU A 187 10.80 7.73 -24.71
CA GLU A 187 12.02 8.44 -25.09
C GLU A 187 12.95 8.68 -23.92
N ALA A 188 12.45 8.54 -22.69
CA ALA A 188 13.26 8.64 -21.46
C ALA A 188 14.24 7.46 -21.24
N GLY A 189 14.30 6.48 -22.14
CA GLY A 189 15.10 5.24 -21.99
C GLY A 189 14.60 4.29 -20.87
N TYR A 190 13.53 4.67 -20.17
CA TYR A 190 13.03 3.94 -19.00
C TYR A 190 12.53 2.54 -19.35
N ALA A 191 11.94 2.35 -20.53
CA ALA A 191 11.48 1.03 -20.98
C ALA A 191 12.64 0.02 -21.13
N GLY A 192 13.77 0.45 -21.72
CA GLY A 192 14.96 -0.40 -21.86
C GLY A 192 15.60 -0.71 -20.52
N PHE A 193 15.77 0.31 -19.68
CA PHE A 193 16.26 0.15 -18.31
C PHE A 193 15.39 -0.83 -17.49
N PHE A 194 14.06 -0.70 -17.59
CA PHE A 194 13.12 -1.60 -16.94
C PHE A 194 13.26 -3.04 -17.45
N GLY A 195 13.43 -3.23 -18.76
CA GLY A 195 13.66 -4.55 -19.35
C GLY A 195 14.88 -5.25 -18.77
N VAL A 196 16.01 -4.55 -18.66
CA VAL A 196 17.25 -5.09 -18.05
C VAL A 196 17.04 -5.48 -16.59
N ILE A 197 16.44 -4.60 -15.78
CA ILE A 197 16.16 -4.91 -14.37
C ILE A 197 15.26 -6.13 -14.25
N LEU A 198 14.20 -6.20 -15.07
CA LEU A 198 13.27 -7.32 -15.04
C LEU A 198 13.96 -8.64 -15.41
N SER A 199 14.82 -8.64 -16.43
CA SER A 199 15.58 -9.82 -16.84
C SER A 199 16.55 -10.29 -15.75
N VAL A 200 17.32 -9.37 -15.16
CA VAL A 200 18.24 -9.68 -14.06
C VAL A 200 17.47 -10.25 -12.87
N PHE A 201 16.35 -9.63 -12.50
CA PHE A 201 15.51 -10.07 -11.39
C PHE A 201 14.97 -11.49 -11.58
N LEU A 202 14.56 -11.85 -12.81
CA LEU A 202 14.07 -13.21 -13.11
C LEU A 202 15.18 -14.26 -13.01
N ILE A 203 16.38 -13.95 -13.51
CA ILE A 203 17.54 -14.85 -13.39
C ILE A 203 17.94 -15.02 -11.92
N GLU A 204 18.03 -13.92 -11.18
CA GLU A 204 18.33 -13.92 -9.75
C GLU A 204 17.31 -14.75 -8.96
N LEU A 205 16.02 -14.59 -9.24
CA LEU A 205 14.96 -15.36 -8.59
C LEU A 205 15.21 -16.87 -8.71
N VAL A 206 15.50 -17.36 -9.92
CA VAL A 206 15.75 -18.79 -10.17
C VAL A 206 17.01 -19.26 -9.44
N ILE A 207 18.11 -18.52 -9.55
CA ILE A 207 19.39 -18.88 -8.92
C ILE A 207 19.25 -18.92 -7.40
N VAL A 208 18.66 -17.88 -6.80
CA VAL A 208 18.49 -17.78 -5.35
C VAL A 208 17.52 -18.85 -4.83
N HIS A 209 16.43 -19.13 -5.55
CA HIS A 209 15.52 -20.21 -5.16
C HIS A 209 16.23 -21.57 -5.11
N LEU A 210 16.96 -21.94 -6.17
CA LEU A 210 17.69 -23.21 -6.23
C LEU A 210 18.78 -23.30 -5.16
N LEU A 211 19.50 -22.20 -4.92
CA LEU A 211 20.53 -22.12 -3.89
C LEU A 211 19.95 -22.37 -2.49
N ILE A 212 18.85 -21.68 -2.14
CA ILE A 212 18.22 -21.81 -0.82
C ILE A 212 17.54 -23.17 -0.67
N MET A 213 16.94 -23.69 -1.74
CA MET A 213 16.27 -25.00 -1.72
C MET A 213 17.22 -26.13 -1.30
N ARG A 214 18.52 -26.02 -1.63
CA ARG A 214 19.55 -26.97 -1.19
C ARG A 214 19.71 -27.04 0.33
N TYR A 215 19.43 -25.95 1.04
CA TYR A 215 19.55 -25.88 2.50
C TYR A 215 18.21 -26.04 3.21
N ASN A 216 17.16 -25.40 2.71
CA ASN A 216 15.85 -25.39 3.36
C ASN A 216 14.73 -25.08 2.36
N LEU A 217 13.84 -26.05 2.15
CA LEU A 217 12.69 -25.94 1.25
C LEU A 217 11.71 -24.84 1.68
N LEU A 218 11.45 -24.69 2.99
CA LEU A 218 10.52 -23.68 3.50
C LEU A 218 11.08 -22.27 3.28
N ALA A 219 12.36 -22.06 3.53
CA ALA A 219 13.01 -20.78 3.25
C ALA A 219 12.98 -20.45 1.76
N ALA A 220 13.21 -21.44 0.89
CA ALA A 220 13.15 -21.25 -0.57
C ALA A 220 11.76 -20.83 -1.03
N ASN A 221 10.70 -21.43 -0.49
CA ASN A 221 9.31 -21.07 -0.80
C ASN A 221 8.95 -19.66 -0.33
N ILE A 222 9.40 -19.26 0.87
CA ILE A 222 9.18 -17.88 1.37
C ILE A 222 9.85 -16.88 0.43
N VAL A 223 11.10 -17.13 0.03
CA VAL A 223 11.83 -16.25 -0.90
C VAL A 223 11.14 -16.19 -2.26
N THR A 224 10.68 -17.33 -2.80
CA THR A 224 9.92 -17.34 -4.06
C THR A 224 8.64 -16.51 -3.97
N LEU A 225 7.89 -16.61 -2.87
CA LEU A 225 6.68 -15.82 -2.68
C LEU A 225 6.99 -14.32 -2.57
N ALA A 226 8.04 -13.96 -1.85
CA ALA A 226 8.51 -12.57 -1.76
C ALA A 226 8.96 -12.04 -3.13
N SER A 227 9.69 -12.84 -3.91
CA SER A 227 10.12 -12.48 -5.26
C SER A 227 8.95 -12.37 -6.24
N ALA A 228 7.94 -13.23 -6.13
CA ALA A 228 6.71 -13.13 -6.92
C ALA A 228 5.96 -11.82 -6.63
N TYR A 229 5.88 -11.41 -5.36
CA TYR A 229 5.36 -10.09 -5.00
C TYR A 229 6.24 -8.95 -5.57
N GLY A 230 7.57 -9.07 -5.49
CA GLY A 230 8.51 -8.13 -6.11
C GLY A 230 8.30 -7.99 -7.62
N LEU A 231 8.00 -9.08 -8.32
CA LEU A 231 7.68 -9.07 -9.74
C LEU A 231 6.40 -8.29 -10.03
N ILE A 232 5.33 -8.53 -9.25
CA ILE A 232 4.08 -7.77 -9.34
C ILE A 232 4.35 -6.28 -9.08
N PHE A 233 5.21 -5.96 -8.12
CA PHE A 233 5.60 -4.58 -7.82
C PHE A 233 6.33 -3.92 -8.99
N LEU A 234 7.33 -4.58 -9.58
CA LEU A 234 8.07 -4.06 -10.74
C LEU A 234 7.14 -3.83 -11.94
N ILE A 235 6.34 -4.84 -12.29
CA ILE A 235 5.37 -4.76 -13.39
C ILE A 235 4.32 -3.68 -13.10
N GLY A 236 3.84 -3.60 -11.87
CA GLY A 236 2.86 -2.61 -11.46
C GLY A 236 3.37 -1.18 -11.58
N ASN A 237 4.64 -0.94 -11.20
CA ASN A 237 5.27 0.36 -11.38
C ASN A 237 5.37 0.75 -12.85
N PHE A 238 5.86 -0.14 -13.71
CA PHE A 238 5.97 0.13 -15.14
C PHE A 238 4.59 0.29 -15.80
N SER A 239 3.64 -0.58 -15.47
CA SER A 239 2.28 -0.50 -16.00
C SER A 239 1.58 0.79 -15.58
N ALA A 240 1.78 1.26 -14.35
CA ALA A 240 1.25 2.54 -13.91
C ALA A 240 1.81 3.72 -14.72
N LEU A 241 3.10 3.69 -15.09
CA LEU A 241 3.72 4.69 -15.96
C LEU A 241 3.12 4.67 -17.37
N VAL A 242 2.99 3.48 -17.96
CA VAL A 242 2.42 3.31 -19.30
C VAL A 242 0.97 3.77 -19.36
N LYS A 243 0.19 3.52 -18.29
CA LYS A 243 -1.25 3.77 -18.24
C LYS A 243 -1.63 5.14 -17.65
N SER A 244 -0.65 5.96 -17.28
CA SER A 244 -0.90 7.31 -16.74
C SER A 244 -0.20 8.36 -17.60
N PRO A 245 -0.61 8.54 -18.88
CA PRO A 245 -0.08 9.59 -19.73
C PRO A 245 -0.49 10.97 -19.21
N ILE A 246 0.24 12.00 -19.62
CA ILE A 246 -0.15 13.40 -19.45
C ILE A 246 -1.38 13.66 -20.32
N LEU A 247 -2.38 14.34 -19.76
CA LEU A 247 -3.64 14.62 -20.46
C LEU A 247 -3.82 16.11 -20.67
N PHE A 248 -4.22 16.49 -21.89
CA PHE A 248 -4.74 17.82 -22.19
C PHE A 248 -6.26 17.80 -22.14
N LEU A 249 -6.80 18.52 -21.18
CA LEU A 249 -8.23 18.80 -21.02
C LEU A 249 -8.52 20.18 -21.63
N PRO A 250 -9.79 20.57 -21.85
CA PRO A 250 -10.12 21.83 -22.52
C PRO A 250 -9.43 23.07 -21.94
N ASP A 251 -9.43 23.24 -20.60
CA ASP A 251 -8.83 24.41 -19.93
C ASP A 251 -7.66 24.06 -19.00
N LYS A 252 -7.29 22.77 -18.94
CA LYS A 252 -6.36 22.26 -17.91
C LYS A 252 -5.43 21.19 -18.48
N ILE A 253 -4.22 21.13 -17.97
CA ILE A 253 -3.29 20.03 -18.20
C ILE A 253 -3.19 19.20 -16.92
N LEU A 254 -3.35 17.89 -17.07
CA LEU A 254 -3.02 16.93 -16.02
C LEU A 254 -1.60 16.41 -16.22
N LEU A 255 -0.66 17.01 -15.50
CA LEU A 255 0.73 16.55 -15.44
C LEU A 255 0.84 15.42 -14.42
N ARG A 256 1.37 14.27 -14.82
CA ARG A 256 1.56 13.13 -13.92
C ARG A 256 2.63 12.17 -14.45
N VAL A 257 3.24 11.45 -13.52
CA VAL A 257 4.19 10.37 -13.83
C VAL A 257 3.80 9.14 -13.05
N GLY A 258 3.06 8.24 -13.72
CA GLY A 258 2.50 7.05 -13.10
C GLY A 258 1.61 7.41 -11.92
N PHE A 259 1.94 6.84 -10.77
CA PHE A 259 1.29 7.12 -9.49
C PHE A 259 2.21 7.87 -8.51
N ARG A 260 3.38 8.35 -8.96
CA ARG A 260 4.39 8.98 -8.10
C ARG A 260 4.01 10.40 -7.69
N TRP A 261 3.62 11.20 -8.68
CA TRP A 261 3.17 12.57 -8.48
C TRP A 261 2.16 12.98 -9.56
N ARG A 262 1.36 14.00 -9.23
CA ARG A 262 0.31 14.57 -10.07
C ARG A 262 0.19 16.07 -9.81
N SER A 263 -0.10 16.84 -10.86
CA SER A 263 -0.49 18.24 -10.76
C SER A 263 -1.53 18.55 -11.83
N LEU A 264 -2.63 19.20 -11.42
CA LEU A 264 -3.65 19.69 -12.33
C LEU A 264 -3.44 21.20 -12.49
N VAL A 265 -3.01 21.62 -13.67
CA VAL A 265 -2.60 23.00 -13.95
C VAL A 265 -3.56 23.61 -14.96
N ASN A 266 -4.00 24.85 -14.72
CA ASN A 266 -4.76 25.61 -15.72
C ASN A 266 -3.81 26.07 -16.84
N ILE A 267 -4.21 25.92 -18.11
CA ILE A 267 -3.38 26.32 -19.26
C ILE A 267 -2.93 27.79 -19.15
N ASN A 268 -3.83 28.67 -18.69
CA ASN A 268 -3.59 30.10 -18.54
C ASN A 268 -2.53 30.44 -17.48
N ASN A 269 -2.27 29.51 -16.56
CA ASN A 269 -1.25 29.68 -15.52
C ASN A 269 0.16 29.30 -16.01
N ILE A 270 0.31 28.77 -17.22
CA ILE A 270 1.62 28.46 -17.79
C ILE A 270 2.22 29.76 -18.34
N SER A 271 3.37 30.16 -17.81
CA SER A 271 4.11 31.34 -18.25
C SER A 271 4.97 31.05 -19.46
N SER A 272 5.76 29.97 -19.41
CA SER A 272 6.53 29.47 -20.55
C SER A 272 6.71 27.96 -20.44
N ALA A 273 6.83 27.30 -21.60
CA ALA A 273 7.19 25.91 -21.72
C ALA A 273 8.29 25.81 -22.79
N GLU A 274 9.46 25.33 -22.40
CA GLU A 274 10.67 25.35 -23.22
C GLU A 274 11.34 23.99 -23.23
N LYS A 275 11.93 23.64 -24.39
CA LYS A 275 12.72 22.43 -24.55
C LYS A 275 14.07 22.64 -23.89
N ILE A 276 14.46 21.72 -23.02
CA ILE A 276 15.76 21.75 -22.35
C ILE A 276 16.65 20.62 -22.87
N GLY A 277 17.96 20.88 -22.92
CA GLY A 277 18.97 19.90 -23.32
C GLY A 277 19.44 19.04 -22.15
N TYR A 278 20.20 17.98 -22.46
CA TYR A 278 20.75 17.04 -21.48
C TYR A 278 21.65 17.66 -20.41
N SER A 279 22.26 18.82 -20.68
CA SER A 279 23.13 19.55 -19.75
C SER A 279 22.40 20.52 -18.82
N TYR A 280 21.06 20.58 -18.88
CA TYR A 280 20.29 21.48 -18.04
C TYR A 280 20.26 20.98 -16.59
N GLU A 281 20.87 21.76 -15.69
CA GLU A 281 20.79 21.51 -14.25
C GLU A 281 19.64 22.30 -13.63
N ALA A 282 18.65 21.57 -13.13
CA ALA A 282 17.53 22.17 -12.43
C ALA A 282 17.95 22.65 -11.03
N ASP A 283 17.70 23.95 -10.80
CA ASP A 283 17.83 24.63 -9.51
C ASP A 283 17.08 23.90 -8.37
N GLU A 284 17.49 24.11 -7.12
CA GLU A 284 16.89 23.46 -5.95
C GLU A 284 15.41 23.82 -5.77
N SER A 285 15.01 25.02 -6.21
CA SER A 285 13.63 25.50 -6.20
C SER A 285 12.71 24.79 -7.21
N CYS A 286 13.28 24.07 -8.19
CA CYS A 286 12.53 23.44 -9.26
C CYS A 286 12.04 22.04 -8.89
N PHE A 287 10.78 21.74 -9.19
CA PHE A 287 10.26 20.40 -9.01
C PHE A 287 10.83 19.43 -10.05
N LYS A 288 11.57 18.44 -9.57
CA LYS A 288 12.18 17.38 -10.38
C LYS A 288 11.14 16.28 -10.65
N GLY A 289 10.27 16.50 -11.64
CA GLY A 289 9.18 15.60 -12.00
C GLY A 289 9.59 14.46 -12.95
N SER A 290 10.79 14.50 -13.51
CA SER A 290 11.30 13.50 -14.45
C SER A 290 11.48 12.09 -13.85
N LEU A 291 11.36 11.06 -14.69
CA LEU A 291 11.57 9.65 -14.32
C LEU A 291 13.00 9.36 -13.88
N MET A 292 13.96 9.94 -14.59
CA MET A 292 15.39 9.84 -14.34
C MET A 292 15.99 11.24 -14.25
N LYS A 293 17.08 11.36 -13.48
CA LYS A 293 17.75 12.65 -13.20
C LYS A 293 18.11 13.42 -14.49
N ASN A 294 18.54 12.69 -15.53
CA ASN A 294 19.02 13.28 -16.80
C ASN A 294 18.05 13.06 -17.99
N SER A 295 16.81 12.66 -17.73
CA SER A 295 15.82 12.46 -18.81
C SER A 295 14.83 13.63 -18.94
N ALA A 296 15.01 14.70 -18.18
CA ALA A 296 14.15 15.87 -18.28
C ALA A 296 14.42 16.60 -19.59
N ASN A 297 13.37 16.91 -20.33
CA ASN A 297 13.46 17.52 -21.66
C ASN A 297 12.51 18.71 -21.86
N VAL A 298 11.64 18.99 -20.89
CA VAL A 298 10.79 20.19 -20.88
C VAL A 298 10.86 20.89 -19.52
N LEU A 299 11.09 22.20 -19.54
CA LEU A 299 10.92 23.09 -18.41
C LEU A 299 9.60 23.84 -18.54
N ILE A 300 8.78 23.81 -17.49
CA ILE A 300 7.52 24.53 -17.41
C ILE A 300 7.62 25.54 -16.27
N ASN A 301 7.41 26.80 -16.60
CA ASN A 301 7.34 27.92 -15.65
C ASN A 301 5.87 28.31 -15.47
N PHE A 302 5.44 28.47 -14.22
CA PHE A 302 4.08 28.87 -13.87
C PHE A 302 4.03 30.34 -13.45
N LYS A 303 2.92 31.03 -13.75
CA LYS A 303 2.67 32.42 -13.33
C LYS A 303 2.39 32.49 -11.81
N HIS A 304 1.65 31.51 -11.31
CA HIS A 304 1.39 31.30 -9.89
C HIS A 304 1.79 29.88 -9.47
N PRO A 305 2.23 29.68 -8.22
CA PRO A 305 2.62 28.37 -7.71
C PRO A 305 1.52 27.32 -7.92
N VAL A 306 1.89 26.14 -8.41
CA VAL A 306 0.96 25.02 -8.61
C VAL A 306 1.16 23.93 -7.57
N THR A 307 0.07 23.28 -7.16
CA THR A 307 0.12 22.16 -6.22
C THR A 307 0.56 20.88 -6.91
N VAL A 308 1.57 20.22 -6.35
CA VAL A 308 2.00 18.88 -6.75
C VAL A 308 1.66 17.89 -5.64
N ASP A 309 0.72 17.00 -5.94
CA ASP A 309 0.36 15.88 -5.09
C ASP A 309 1.41 14.77 -5.24
N ARG A 310 1.91 14.27 -4.12
CA ARG A 310 2.92 13.21 -4.05
C ARG A 310 2.36 12.07 -3.22
N ILE A 311 2.63 10.84 -3.65
CA ILE A 311 1.96 9.68 -3.04
C ILE A 311 2.23 9.50 -1.54
N TYR A 312 3.48 9.67 -1.09
CA TYR A 312 3.87 9.43 0.31
C TYR A 312 4.12 10.71 1.10
N ARG A 313 4.08 11.88 0.46
CA ARG A 313 4.48 13.16 1.08
C ARG A 313 3.35 14.17 0.98
N LYS A 314 3.40 15.18 1.85
CA LYS A 314 2.47 16.31 1.74
C LYS A 314 2.58 16.96 0.35
N PRO A 315 1.48 17.49 -0.18
CA PRO A 315 1.54 18.32 -1.39
C PRO A 315 2.51 19.49 -1.21
N ILE A 316 3.14 19.92 -2.29
CA ILE A 316 4.03 21.09 -2.31
C ILE A 316 3.57 22.06 -3.39
N MET A 317 3.81 23.35 -3.15
CA MET A 317 3.62 24.40 -4.14
C MET A 317 4.92 24.62 -4.89
N VAL A 318 4.86 24.71 -6.21
CA VAL A 318 6.05 24.83 -7.06
C VAL A 318 5.80 25.85 -8.17
N ASP A 319 6.81 26.68 -8.45
CA ASP A 319 6.74 27.71 -9.50
C ASP A 319 7.34 27.22 -10.82
N LYS A 320 8.24 26.25 -10.73
CA LYS A 320 8.93 25.66 -11.88
C LYS A 320 8.91 24.14 -11.77
N MET A 321 8.71 23.48 -12.91
CA MET A 321 8.70 22.03 -13.00
C MET A 321 9.47 21.56 -14.22
N ILE A 322 10.35 20.59 -14.02
CA ILE A 322 10.96 19.85 -15.13
C ILE A 322 10.29 18.49 -15.30
N VAL A 323 9.97 18.14 -16.54
CA VAL A 323 9.29 16.89 -16.91
C VAL A 323 9.99 16.22 -18.08
N SER A 324 9.76 14.91 -18.20
CA SER A 324 10.20 14.09 -19.33
C SER A 324 8.97 13.74 -20.15
N ILE A 325 8.92 14.18 -21.40
CA ILE A 325 7.80 14.00 -22.31
C ILE A 325 8.35 13.44 -23.62
N ASP A 326 7.74 12.41 -24.17
CA ASP A 326 8.25 11.80 -25.40
C ASP A 326 8.10 12.79 -26.59
N GLN A 327 6.88 13.12 -27.01
CA GLN A 327 6.63 14.01 -28.15
C GLN A 327 6.71 15.50 -27.78
N VAL A 328 7.90 15.97 -27.42
CA VAL A 328 8.13 17.34 -26.91
C VAL A 328 7.58 18.41 -27.87
N ASP A 329 7.90 18.32 -29.16
CA ASP A 329 7.54 19.39 -30.09
C ASP A 329 6.02 19.48 -30.30
N ALA A 330 5.32 18.33 -30.33
CA ALA A 330 3.86 18.27 -30.38
C ALA A 330 3.21 18.75 -29.07
N PHE A 331 3.82 18.46 -27.92
CA PHE A 331 3.37 18.93 -26.61
C PHE A 331 3.45 20.45 -26.51
N LEU A 332 4.57 21.05 -26.92
CA LEU A 332 4.76 22.51 -26.91
C LEU A 332 3.81 23.22 -27.87
N LEU A 333 3.54 22.62 -29.04
CA LEU A 333 2.57 23.14 -29.99
C LEU A 333 1.16 23.15 -29.39
N GLU A 334 0.77 22.10 -28.67
CA GLU A 334 -0.54 22.04 -28.03
C GLU A 334 -0.73 23.10 -26.94
N ILE A 335 0.30 23.36 -26.14
CA ILE A 335 0.27 24.44 -25.14
C ILE A 335 0.06 25.80 -25.81
N ARG A 336 0.70 26.05 -26.96
CA ARG A 336 0.54 27.31 -27.70
C ARG A 336 -0.88 27.44 -28.25
N ASN A 337 -1.42 26.37 -28.84
CA ASN A 337 -2.75 26.38 -29.44
C ASN A 337 -3.88 26.63 -28.43
N GLN A 338 -3.72 26.25 -27.16
CA GLN A 338 -4.73 26.48 -26.11
C GLN A 338 -4.55 27.81 -25.37
N ASN A 339 -3.43 28.50 -25.56
CA ASN A 339 -3.16 29.83 -25.01
C ASN A 339 -3.50 30.97 -25.99
N CYS A 340 -3.68 30.64 -27.28
CA CYS A 340 -4.25 31.53 -28.31
C CYS A 340 -5.77 31.43 -28.29
#